data_AF-A0A8H9IF22-F1
#
_entry.id   AF-A0A8H9IF22-F1
#
_cell.length_a   1.000
_cell.length_b   1.000
_cell.length_c   1.000
_cell.angle_alpha   90.00
_cell.angle_beta   90.00
_cell.angle_gamma   90.00
#
_symmetry.space_group_name_H-M   'P 1'
#
loop_
_entity.id
_entity.type
_entity.pdbx_description
1 polymer ?
#
loop_
_entity_poly.entity_id
_entity_poly.type
_entity_poly.pdbx_seq_one_letter_code
_entity_poly.pdbx_strand_id
1 'polypeptide(L)'
;MNDRKEYSIAVILHATGRARYEGKKERDIADYLGVDPSNISKYKNGKSILSPNNIRLLIKKYGQPVRESGLYLETEICDTIESYIARTEKRLINGITQVLSDYFNNSQVLTSLADIVSDHVVEPPFVFSSGCAPRNVPRVLAWLAENINTEVFIHWYESYLRHMASQSKDDIQKHHFIEPKELRLGQQSDEWQKSMIDQFDNPLMHLLGYYHQLDPTFSVAAPAPTPVTPDIRTIHEVVLTGSPILTMRSDALNVDISPIDLFMKTQPVATPSMLLNERNKEIPPDSVKYLYGALNKAILRKSEVELYLNPDMQYRVKITETWGDDNVSTVIIRRLPADRIVENYTQLQEFFLVSISKATDLKTAIAERGGFLPGVTLL
;
A
#
# COMPACT_ATOMS: atom_id res chain seq x y z
N MET A 1 19.11 -38.85 9.86
CA MET A 1 20.51 -38.61 10.29
C MET A 1 20.93 -37.13 10.12
N ASN A 2 20.32 -36.38 9.17
CA ASN A 2 20.52 -34.92 9.00
C ASN A 2 20.08 -34.07 10.21
N ASP A 3 18.95 -34.40 10.86
CA ASP A 3 18.39 -33.57 11.95
C ASP A 3 19.34 -33.35 13.13
N ARG A 4 20.14 -34.37 13.47
CA ARG A 4 21.09 -34.30 14.60
C ARG A 4 22.25 -33.37 14.30
N LYS A 5 22.69 -33.32 13.05
CA LYS A 5 23.80 -32.48 12.60
C LYS A 5 23.36 -31.02 12.58
N GLU A 6 22.22 -30.74 11.97
CA GLU A 6 21.68 -29.39 11.90
C GLU A 6 21.26 -28.84 13.28
N TYR A 7 20.69 -29.68 14.16
CA TYR A 7 20.38 -29.28 15.53
C TYR A 7 21.66 -28.92 16.31
N SER A 8 22.73 -29.71 16.15
CA SER A 8 24.03 -29.38 16.73
C SER A 8 24.58 -28.04 16.21
N ILE A 9 24.41 -27.74 14.92
CA ILE A 9 24.84 -26.46 14.32
C ILE A 9 24.03 -25.30 14.91
N ALA A 10 22.70 -25.45 15.02
CA ALA A 10 21.83 -24.43 15.59
C ALA A 10 22.21 -24.11 17.05
N VAL A 11 22.49 -25.13 17.87
CA VAL A 11 22.88 -24.96 19.28
C VAL A 11 24.20 -24.21 19.40
N ILE A 12 25.22 -24.54 18.59
CA ILE A 12 26.51 -23.83 18.68
C ILE A 12 26.41 -22.39 18.16
N LEU A 13 25.65 -22.15 17.09
CA LEU A 13 25.44 -20.80 16.55
C LEU A 13 24.71 -19.91 17.56
N HIS A 14 23.64 -20.42 18.17
CA HIS A 14 22.92 -19.74 19.24
C HIS A 14 23.83 -19.39 20.42
N ALA A 15 24.62 -20.36 20.91
CA ALA A 15 25.58 -20.13 21.97
C ALA A 15 26.64 -19.07 21.61
N THR A 16 27.13 -19.08 20.36
CA THR A 16 28.10 -18.06 19.89
C THR A 16 27.49 -16.66 19.78
N GLY A 17 26.24 -16.56 19.32
CA GLY A 17 25.51 -15.29 19.27
C GLY A 17 25.31 -14.72 20.67
N ARG A 18 24.83 -15.54 21.62
CA ARG A 18 24.62 -15.14 23.01
C ARG A 18 25.93 -14.79 23.73
N ALA A 19 26.99 -15.58 23.54
CA ALA A 19 28.30 -15.27 24.13
C ALA A 19 28.86 -13.93 23.61
N ARG A 20 28.75 -13.66 22.31
CA ARG A 20 29.20 -12.39 21.73
C ARG A 20 28.43 -11.20 22.31
N TYR A 21 27.12 -11.36 22.52
CA TYR A 21 26.29 -10.36 23.19
C TYR A 21 26.77 -10.07 24.63
N GLU A 22 27.21 -11.09 25.35
CA GLU A 22 27.81 -10.97 26.68
C GLU A 22 29.28 -10.48 26.68
N GLY A 23 29.80 -10.02 25.54
CA GLY A 23 31.19 -9.57 25.39
C GLY A 23 32.22 -10.72 25.43
N LYS A 24 31.76 -11.98 25.36
CA LYS A 24 32.61 -13.17 25.39
C LYS A 24 33.06 -13.59 24.00
N LYS A 25 34.21 -14.23 23.93
CA LYS A 25 34.82 -14.77 22.72
C LYS A 25 34.46 -16.25 22.54
N GLU A 26 34.60 -16.76 21.32
CA GLU A 26 34.36 -18.18 21.02
C GLU A 26 35.26 -19.12 21.84
N ARG A 27 36.45 -18.64 22.25
CA ARG A 27 37.33 -19.35 23.16
C ARG A 27 36.67 -19.64 24.51
N ASP A 28 35.87 -18.72 25.04
CA ASP A 28 35.19 -18.89 26.33
C ASP A 28 34.12 -20.00 26.27
N ILE A 29 33.55 -20.24 25.08
CA ILE A 29 32.65 -21.37 24.83
C ILE A 29 33.44 -22.67 24.79
N ALA A 30 34.59 -22.68 24.12
CA ALA A 30 35.46 -23.85 24.03
C ALA A 30 35.94 -24.29 25.42
N ASP A 31 36.40 -23.33 26.23
CA ASP A 31 36.82 -23.54 27.61
C ASP A 31 35.67 -24.08 28.47
N TYR A 32 34.46 -23.54 28.31
CA TYR A 32 33.27 -24.02 29.01
C TYR A 32 32.87 -25.47 28.63
N LEU A 33 33.09 -25.86 27.38
CA LEU A 33 32.81 -27.21 26.91
C LEU A 33 33.96 -28.20 27.15
N GLY A 34 35.13 -27.72 27.60
CA GLY A 34 36.34 -28.54 27.72
C GLY A 34 36.83 -29.07 26.37
N VAL A 35 36.70 -28.28 25.31
CA VAL A 35 37.13 -28.65 23.94
C VAL A 35 38.16 -27.66 23.39
N ASP A 36 38.94 -28.11 22.41
CA ASP A 36 39.88 -27.22 21.70
C ASP A 36 39.12 -26.08 20.97
N PRO A 37 39.57 -24.81 21.07
CA PRO A 37 38.94 -23.67 20.40
C PRO A 37 38.73 -23.83 18.89
N SER A 38 39.61 -24.56 18.19
CA SER A 38 39.48 -24.83 16.77
C SER A 38 38.23 -25.67 16.44
N ASN A 39 37.71 -26.44 17.40
CA ASN A 39 36.53 -27.26 17.21
C ASN A 39 35.24 -26.42 17.14
N ILE A 40 35.20 -25.21 17.71
CA ILE A 40 34.03 -24.33 17.63
C ILE A 40 33.69 -24.01 16.18
N SER A 41 34.70 -23.68 15.36
CA SER A 41 34.50 -23.46 13.92
C SER A 41 34.06 -24.73 13.19
N LYS A 42 34.56 -25.91 13.60
CA LYS A 42 34.13 -27.19 13.01
C LYS A 42 32.67 -27.52 13.33
N TYR A 43 32.21 -27.21 14.55
CA TYR A 43 30.82 -27.39 14.96
C TYR A 43 29.89 -26.44 14.19
N LYS A 44 30.25 -25.16 14.05
CA LYS A 44 29.47 -24.16 13.28
C LYS A 44 29.28 -24.58 11.82
N ASN A 45 30.34 -25.13 11.22
CA ASN A 45 30.34 -25.51 9.81
C ASN A 45 29.89 -26.96 9.56
N GLY A 46 29.42 -27.67 10.59
CA GLY A 46 28.96 -29.07 10.47
C GLY A 46 30.07 -30.07 10.08
N LYS A 47 31.34 -29.72 10.24
CA LYS A 47 32.47 -30.66 10.05
C LYS A 47 32.60 -31.62 11.24
N SER A 48 32.11 -31.22 12.40
CA SER A 48 31.99 -32.04 13.61
C SER A 48 30.61 -31.82 14.24
N ILE A 49 30.12 -32.80 15.01
CA ILE A 49 28.84 -32.74 15.72
C ILE A 49 29.13 -32.63 17.22
N LEU A 50 28.39 -31.79 17.93
CA LEU A 50 28.45 -31.70 19.38
C LEU A 50 27.98 -33.02 20.02
N SER A 51 28.65 -33.42 21.10
CA SER A 51 28.16 -34.52 21.92
C SER A 51 26.82 -34.12 22.59
N PRO A 52 25.95 -35.09 22.94
CA PRO A 52 24.71 -34.80 23.67
C PRO A 52 24.94 -34.04 24.98
N ASN A 53 26.05 -34.31 25.69
CA ASN A 53 26.42 -33.57 26.89
C ASN A 53 26.79 -32.11 26.57
N ASN A 54 27.55 -31.86 25.51
CA ASN A 54 27.91 -30.49 25.11
C ASN A 54 26.68 -29.71 24.66
N ILE A 55 25.73 -30.35 23.97
CA ILE A 55 24.43 -29.74 23.64
C ILE A 55 23.71 -29.33 24.93
N ARG A 56 23.60 -30.22 25.92
CA ARG A 56 22.95 -29.91 27.21
C ARG A 56 23.65 -28.78 27.96
N LEU A 57 24.98 -28.75 27.97
CA LEU A 57 25.76 -27.69 28.61
C LEU A 57 25.51 -26.33 27.93
N LEU A 58 25.54 -26.29 26.61
CA LEU A 58 25.25 -25.06 25.87
C LEU A 58 23.82 -24.59 26.07
N ILE A 59 22.85 -25.50 26.05
CA ILE A 59 21.44 -25.15 26.32
C ILE A 59 21.26 -24.63 27.74
N LYS A 60 21.86 -25.29 28.73
CA LYS A 60 21.79 -24.86 30.14
C LYS A 60 22.37 -23.46 30.36
N LYS A 61 23.43 -23.11 29.62
CA LYS A 61 24.14 -21.84 29.81
C LYS A 61 23.62 -20.70 28.92
N TYR A 62 23.25 -21.00 27.68
CA TYR A 62 22.95 -20.01 26.65
C TYR A 62 21.49 -20.05 26.17
N GLY A 63 20.71 -21.05 26.56
CA GLY A 63 19.34 -21.25 26.09
C GLY A 63 19.22 -22.28 24.96
N GLN A 64 18.01 -22.80 24.76
CA GLN A 64 17.73 -23.73 23.68
C GLN A 64 17.40 -22.96 22.40
N PRO A 65 18.01 -23.32 21.25
CA PRO A 65 17.55 -22.79 19.97
C PRO A 65 16.14 -23.34 19.71
N VAL A 66 15.15 -22.46 19.62
CA VAL A 66 13.80 -22.84 19.24
C VAL A 66 13.82 -23.15 17.74
N ARG A 67 13.65 -24.42 17.36
CA ARG A 67 13.36 -24.82 15.98
C ARG A 67 11.86 -24.63 15.77
N GLU A 68 11.46 -23.42 15.45
CA GLU A 68 10.08 -23.15 15.05
C GLU A 68 9.85 -23.64 13.61
N SER A 69 8.61 -24.01 13.30
CA SER A 69 8.21 -24.34 11.93
C SER A 69 8.48 -23.13 11.00
N GLY A 70 8.84 -23.42 9.75
CA GLY A 70 9.02 -22.42 8.71
C GLY A 70 7.82 -22.36 7.78
N LEU A 71 7.50 -21.15 7.31
CA LEU A 71 6.55 -20.88 6.24
C LEU A 71 7.33 -20.65 4.95
N TYR A 72 7.17 -21.57 3.99
CA TYR A 72 7.70 -21.38 2.63
C TYR A 72 6.77 -20.45 1.83
N LEU A 73 7.34 -19.47 1.15
CA LEU A 73 6.65 -18.45 0.38
C LEU A 73 7.40 -18.20 -0.94
N GLU A 74 6.65 -18.01 -2.02
CA GLU A 74 7.13 -17.36 -3.24
C GLU A 74 6.64 -15.92 -3.21
N THR A 75 7.55 -14.98 -2.94
CA THR A 75 7.16 -13.62 -2.54
C THR A 75 8.19 -12.60 -2.97
N GLU A 76 7.77 -11.34 -3.02
CA GLU A 76 8.68 -10.23 -3.26
C GLU A 76 9.50 -9.94 -2.01
N ILE A 77 10.74 -9.49 -2.20
CA ILE A 77 11.65 -9.11 -1.11
C ILE A 77 12.00 -7.64 -1.24
N CYS A 78 11.80 -6.90 -0.15
CA CYS A 78 12.35 -5.56 0.05
C CYS A 78 13.46 -5.63 1.10
N ASP A 79 14.51 -4.83 0.94
CA ASP A 79 15.58 -4.78 1.95
C ASP A 79 15.19 -3.89 3.13
N THR A 80 14.50 -2.76 2.90
CA THR A 80 14.14 -1.77 3.94
C THR A 80 12.67 -1.35 3.87
N ILE A 81 12.19 -0.66 4.91
CA ILE A 81 10.82 -0.12 4.99
C ILE A 81 10.63 1.02 4.01
N GLU A 82 11.61 1.90 3.87
CA GLU A 82 11.55 3.04 2.95
C GLU A 82 11.44 2.55 1.50
N SER A 83 12.21 1.50 1.15
CA SER A 83 12.10 0.87 -0.17
C SER A 83 10.74 0.22 -0.40
N TYR A 84 10.12 -0.31 0.65
CA TYR A 84 8.76 -0.87 0.57
C TYR A 84 7.73 0.24 0.35
N ILE A 85 7.73 1.28 1.21
CA ILE A 85 6.80 2.42 1.15
C ILE A 85 6.86 3.09 -0.22
N ALA A 86 8.05 3.53 -0.66
CA ALA A 86 8.19 4.22 -1.94
C ALA A 86 7.73 3.38 -3.12
N ARG A 87 7.90 2.06 -3.04
CA ARG A 87 7.45 1.13 -4.08
C ARG A 87 5.94 0.94 -4.06
N THR A 88 5.34 0.79 -2.90
CA THR A 88 3.87 0.65 -2.76
C THR A 88 3.17 1.93 -3.22
N GLU A 89 3.68 3.10 -2.85
CA GLU A 89 3.20 4.40 -3.35
C GLU A 89 3.30 4.47 -4.87
N LYS A 90 4.48 4.18 -5.43
CA LYS A 90 4.68 4.19 -6.88
C LYS A 90 3.75 3.21 -7.59
N ARG A 91 3.55 2.01 -7.05
CA ARG A 91 2.64 0.99 -7.61
C ARG A 91 1.19 1.48 -7.60
N LEU A 92 0.75 2.07 -6.49
CA LEU A 92 -0.59 2.62 -6.36
C LEU A 92 -0.81 3.75 -7.38
N ILE A 93 0.08 4.74 -7.39
CA ILE A 93 0.00 5.88 -8.32
C ILE A 93 0.08 5.42 -9.78
N ASN A 94 1.04 4.58 -10.15
CA ASN A 94 1.15 4.08 -11.53
C ASN A 94 -0.09 3.29 -11.96
N GLY A 95 -0.65 2.47 -11.06
CA GLY A 95 -1.87 1.71 -11.34
C GLY A 95 -3.06 2.62 -11.60
N ILE A 96 -3.23 3.65 -10.77
CA ILE A 96 -4.26 4.67 -10.92
C ILE A 96 -4.06 5.46 -12.23
N THR A 97 -2.86 5.99 -12.45
CA THR A 97 -2.52 6.76 -13.66
C THR A 97 -2.78 5.96 -14.92
N GLN A 98 -2.42 4.68 -14.95
CA GLN A 98 -2.71 3.80 -16.09
C GLN A 98 -4.21 3.67 -16.33
N VAL A 99 -4.99 3.38 -15.29
CA VAL A 99 -6.46 3.24 -15.41
C VAL A 99 -7.10 4.54 -15.92
N LEU A 100 -6.69 5.69 -15.37
CA LEU A 100 -7.21 7.00 -15.78
C LEU A 100 -6.77 7.35 -17.20
N SER A 101 -5.53 7.01 -17.57
CA SER A 101 -5.02 7.18 -18.94
C SER A 101 -5.82 6.36 -19.95
N ASP A 102 -6.05 5.07 -19.66
CA ASP A 102 -6.83 4.19 -20.56
C ASP A 102 -8.27 4.70 -20.72
N TYR A 103 -8.86 5.23 -19.65
CA TYR A 103 -10.22 5.76 -19.66
C TYR A 103 -10.31 7.11 -20.40
N PHE A 104 -9.49 8.09 -20.03
CA PHE A 104 -9.56 9.46 -20.58
C PHE A 104 -8.93 9.62 -21.97
N ASN A 105 -8.15 8.66 -22.46
CA ASN A 105 -7.72 8.62 -23.87
C ASN A 105 -8.77 7.99 -24.80
N ASN A 106 -9.88 7.47 -24.28
CA ASN A 106 -10.96 6.92 -25.09
C ASN A 106 -11.79 8.05 -25.72
N SER A 107 -11.94 8.06 -27.05
CA SER A 107 -12.68 9.09 -27.78
C SER A 107 -14.17 9.17 -27.40
N GLN A 108 -14.80 8.05 -27.04
CA GLN A 108 -16.19 8.03 -26.57
C GLN A 108 -16.31 8.71 -25.21
N VAL A 109 -15.38 8.43 -24.30
CA VAL A 109 -15.31 9.08 -22.99
C VAL A 109 -15.09 10.59 -23.14
N LEU A 110 -14.19 11.01 -24.03
CA LEU A 110 -13.96 12.43 -24.29
C LEU A 110 -15.20 13.12 -24.87
N THR A 111 -15.96 12.43 -25.72
CA THR A 111 -17.24 12.95 -26.24
C THR A 111 -18.25 13.10 -25.11
N SER A 112 -18.38 12.10 -24.23
CA SER A 112 -19.25 12.18 -23.06
C SER A 112 -18.81 13.25 -22.06
N LEU A 113 -17.50 13.49 -21.89
CA LEU A 113 -16.99 14.60 -21.08
C LEU A 113 -17.37 15.96 -21.66
N ALA A 114 -17.31 16.12 -22.98
CA ALA A 114 -17.80 17.34 -23.61
C ALA A 114 -19.31 17.50 -23.40
N ASP A 115 -20.09 16.42 -23.47
CA ASP A 115 -21.54 16.46 -23.20
C ASP A 115 -21.90 16.83 -21.76
N ILE A 116 -20.97 16.66 -20.81
CA ILE A 116 -21.15 17.08 -19.41
C ILE A 116 -20.92 18.58 -19.24
N VAL A 117 -20.13 19.19 -20.12
CA VAL A 117 -19.79 20.62 -20.09
C VAL A 117 -20.66 21.37 -21.08
N SER A 118 -21.37 22.38 -20.60
CA SER A 118 -22.36 23.08 -21.40
C SER A 118 -21.71 23.90 -22.52
N ASP A 119 -22.31 23.82 -23.72
CA ASP A 119 -21.87 24.51 -24.93
C ASP A 119 -21.71 26.04 -24.78
N HIS A 120 -22.30 26.65 -23.75
CA HIS A 120 -22.18 28.10 -23.52
C HIS A 120 -20.73 28.55 -23.26
N VAL A 121 -19.84 27.64 -22.83
CA VAL A 121 -18.42 27.96 -22.64
C VAL A 121 -17.73 28.31 -23.97
N VAL A 122 -18.32 27.93 -25.11
CA VAL A 122 -17.78 28.22 -26.46
C VAL A 122 -18.75 28.94 -27.41
N GLU A 123 -20.06 28.88 -27.18
CA GLU A 123 -21.07 29.58 -27.99
C GLU A 123 -22.12 30.31 -27.12
N PRO A 124 -21.86 31.56 -26.68
CA PRO A 124 -22.92 32.43 -26.17
C PRO A 124 -23.81 32.93 -27.34
N PRO A 125 -25.14 33.11 -27.18
CA PRO A 125 -25.91 33.20 -25.93
C PRO A 125 -26.55 31.87 -25.48
N PHE A 126 -26.93 31.83 -24.19
CA PHE A 126 -27.46 30.68 -23.47
C PHE A 126 -28.66 30.02 -24.17
N VAL A 127 -28.44 28.85 -24.78
CA VAL A 127 -29.50 27.92 -25.17
C VAL A 127 -29.44 26.76 -24.19
N PHE A 128 -30.50 26.54 -23.42
CA PHE A 128 -30.66 25.33 -22.60
C PHE A 128 -30.58 24.11 -23.52
N SER A 129 -29.41 23.51 -23.59
CA SER A 129 -29.12 22.29 -24.32
C SER A 129 -28.73 21.22 -23.32
N SER A 130 -29.24 20.01 -23.52
CA SER A 130 -29.02 18.85 -22.63
C SER A 130 -27.71 18.12 -22.95
N GLY A 131 -26.70 18.82 -23.47
CA GLY A 131 -25.45 18.23 -23.97
C GLY A 131 -24.65 19.19 -24.86
N CYS A 132 -23.54 18.68 -25.41
CA CYS A 132 -22.68 19.40 -26.33
C CYS A 132 -23.06 19.08 -27.77
N ALA A 133 -23.24 20.08 -28.63
CA ALA A 133 -23.45 19.82 -30.04
C ALA A 133 -22.19 19.12 -30.61
N PRO A 134 -22.31 18.08 -31.46
CA PRO A 134 -21.14 17.35 -31.96
C PRO A 134 -20.06 18.23 -32.63
N ARG A 135 -20.46 19.35 -33.22
CA ARG A 135 -19.55 20.35 -33.81
C ARG A 135 -18.74 21.16 -32.78
N ASN A 136 -19.25 21.26 -31.56
CA ASN A 136 -18.67 22.02 -30.46
C ASN A 136 -17.75 21.18 -29.58
N VAL A 137 -17.85 19.84 -29.63
CA VAL A 137 -17.02 18.90 -28.85
C VAL A 137 -15.52 19.27 -28.88
N PRO A 138 -14.86 19.50 -30.02
CA PRO A 138 -13.44 19.86 -30.02
C PRO A 138 -13.14 21.20 -29.33
N ARG A 139 -14.07 22.15 -29.41
CA ARG A 139 -13.92 23.49 -28.80
C ARG A 139 -14.13 23.42 -27.28
N VAL A 140 -15.10 22.62 -26.82
CA VAL A 140 -15.34 22.36 -25.40
C VAL A 140 -14.13 21.62 -24.78
N LEU A 141 -13.58 20.62 -25.47
CA LEU A 141 -12.37 19.93 -25.02
C LEU A 141 -11.15 20.87 -24.98
N ALA A 142 -10.99 21.77 -25.96
CA ALA A 142 -9.95 22.79 -25.92
C ALA A 142 -10.12 23.74 -24.72
N TRP A 143 -11.34 24.21 -24.47
CA TRP A 143 -11.65 25.03 -23.30
C TRP A 143 -11.34 24.27 -22.00
N LEU A 144 -11.70 23.00 -21.88
CA LEU A 144 -11.39 22.18 -20.71
C LEU A 144 -9.88 22.06 -20.48
N ALA A 145 -9.10 21.82 -21.54
CA ALA A 145 -7.64 21.72 -21.45
C ALA A 145 -6.99 23.02 -20.96
N GLU A 146 -7.53 24.18 -21.35
CA GLU A 146 -7.04 25.49 -20.92
C GLU A 146 -7.44 25.81 -19.47
N ASN A 147 -8.64 25.39 -19.06
CA ASN A 147 -9.22 25.85 -17.79
C ASN A 147 -8.91 24.91 -16.61
N ILE A 148 -8.64 23.62 -16.82
CA ILE A 148 -8.37 22.64 -15.75
C ILE A 148 -7.12 22.98 -14.91
N ASN A 149 -6.26 23.85 -15.43
CA ASN A 149 -5.03 24.31 -14.77
C ASN A 149 -5.13 25.68 -14.10
N THR A 150 -6.32 26.30 -14.16
CA THR A 150 -6.52 27.61 -13.57
C THR A 150 -6.62 27.52 -12.05
N GLU A 151 -6.21 28.59 -11.35
CA GLU A 151 -6.42 28.71 -9.91
C GLU A 151 -7.91 28.56 -9.55
N VAL A 152 -8.80 28.99 -10.45
CA VAL A 152 -10.25 28.87 -10.31
C VAL A 152 -10.68 27.40 -10.24
N PHE A 153 -10.18 26.54 -11.14
CA PHE A 153 -10.45 25.10 -11.11
C PHE A 153 -9.89 24.44 -9.86
N ILE A 154 -8.63 24.75 -9.51
CA ILE A 154 -7.97 24.18 -8.32
C ILE A 154 -8.77 24.52 -7.05
N HIS A 155 -9.21 25.77 -6.91
CA HIS A 155 -9.99 26.20 -5.76
C HIS A 155 -11.36 25.51 -5.68
N TRP A 156 -12.05 25.36 -6.83
CA TRP A 156 -13.29 24.60 -6.93
C TRP A 156 -13.10 23.13 -6.53
N TYR A 157 -12.08 22.48 -7.10
CA TYR A 157 -11.69 21.09 -6.84
C TYR A 157 -11.42 20.84 -5.35
N GLU A 158 -10.55 21.65 -4.72
CA GLU A 158 -10.21 21.50 -3.30
C GLU A 158 -11.39 21.75 -2.36
N SER A 159 -12.27 22.68 -2.73
CA SER A 159 -13.43 23.02 -1.90
C SER A 159 -14.47 21.90 -1.93
N TYR A 160 -14.68 21.28 -3.09
CA TYR A 160 -15.55 20.12 -3.21
C TYR A 160 -14.98 18.90 -2.47
N LEU A 161 -13.68 18.62 -2.59
CA LEU A 161 -13.03 17.54 -1.83
C LEU A 161 -13.19 17.71 -0.31
N ARG A 162 -12.93 18.92 0.21
CA ARG A 162 -13.12 19.24 1.64
C ARG A 162 -14.57 19.04 2.08
N HIS A 163 -15.53 19.47 1.27
CA HIS A 163 -16.94 19.27 1.58
C HIS A 163 -17.30 17.78 1.63
N MET A 164 -16.94 17.03 0.60
CA MET A 164 -17.29 15.60 0.50
C MET A 164 -16.59 14.74 1.54
N ALA A 165 -15.37 15.10 1.98
CA ALA A 165 -14.69 14.42 3.08
C ALA A 165 -15.47 14.49 4.40
N SER A 166 -16.30 15.52 4.58
CA SER A 166 -17.15 15.69 5.78
C SER A 166 -18.49 14.93 5.72
N GLN A 167 -18.86 14.39 4.55
CA GLN A 167 -20.15 13.74 4.34
C GLN A 167 -20.08 12.23 4.60
N SER A 168 -21.10 11.67 5.25
CA SER A 168 -21.21 10.22 5.42
C SER A 168 -21.69 9.56 4.11
N LYS A 169 -21.40 8.26 3.93
CA LYS A 169 -21.87 7.50 2.76
C LYS A 169 -23.41 7.47 2.69
N ASP A 170 -24.05 7.36 3.84
CA ASP A 170 -25.51 7.43 3.95
C ASP A 170 -26.04 8.80 3.53
N ASP A 171 -25.35 9.89 3.87
CA ASP A 171 -25.77 11.24 3.47
C ASP A 171 -25.58 11.43 1.96
N ILE A 172 -24.47 10.95 1.39
CA ILE A 172 -24.24 10.97 -0.06
C ILE A 172 -25.33 10.19 -0.82
N GLN A 173 -25.80 9.07 -0.25
CA GLN A 173 -26.83 8.23 -0.89
C GLN A 173 -28.27 8.70 -0.66
N LYS A 174 -28.57 9.24 0.54
CA LYS A 174 -29.91 9.76 0.89
C LYS A 174 -30.16 11.12 0.23
N HIS A 175 -29.13 11.95 0.12
CA HIS A 175 -29.17 13.21 -0.61
C HIS A 175 -28.74 12.94 -2.06
N HIS A 176 -29.52 12.13 -2.77
CA HIS A 176 -29.54 12.33 -4.21
C HIS A 176 -29.88 13.84 -4.44
N PHE A 177 -29.07 14.57 -5.20
CA PHE A 177 -29.44 15.89 -5.72
C PHE A 177 -29.50 17.07 -4.72
N ILE A 178 -28.55 17.25 -3.81
CA ILE A 178 -28.39 18.56 -3.17
C ILE A 178 -26.94 19.00 -3.27
N GLU A 179 -26.63 19.75 -4.34
CA GLU A 179 -25.74 20.87 -4.19
C GLU A 179 -26.15 21.61 -2.91
N PRO A 180 -25.24 21.86 -1.97
CA PRO A 180 -25.53 22.81 -0.92
C PRO A 180 -25.84 24.14 -1.60
N LYS A 181 -27.13 24.45 -1.79
CA LYS A 181 -27.64 25.78 -2.20
C LYS A 181 -27.12 26.91 -1.28
N GLU A 182 -26.48 26.52 -0.18
CA GLU A 182 -25.88 27.36 0.85
C GLU A 182 -24.37 27.53 0.70
N LEU A 183 -23.68 26.67 -0.07
CA LEU A 183 -22.28 26.87 -0.45
C LEU A 183 -22.28 27.82 -1.65
N ARG A 184 -22.47 29.11 -1.36
CA ARG A 184 -21.80 30.16 -2.13
C ARG A 184 -20.30 29.98 -1.93
N LEU A 185 -19.73 28.94 -2.53
CA LEU A 185 -18.33 28.92 -2.88
C LEU A 185 -18.13 30.25 -3.62
N GLY A 186 -17.31 31.16 -3.09
CA GLY A 186 -17.32 32.57 -3.51
C GLY A 186 -17.25 32.75 -5.03
N GLN A 187 -17.53 33.96 -5.54
CA GLN A 187 -17.74 34.31 -6.97
C GLN A 187 -16.88 33.60 -8.04
N GLN A 188 -15.69 33.09 -7.72
CA GLN A 188 -14.83 32.30 -8.61
C GLN A 188 -15.28 30.84 -8.81
N SER A 189 -15.88 30.19 -7.80
CA SER A 189 -16.39 28.82 -7.92
C SER A 189 -17.69 28.70 -8.72
N ASP A 190 -18.41 29.82 -8.85
CA ASP A 190 -19.64 29.93 -9.62
C ASP A 190 -19.43 29.61 -11.11
N GLU A 191 -18.24 29.86 -11.65
CA GLU A 191 -17.95 29.71 -13.09
C GLU A 191 -17.92 28.25 -13.52
N TRP A 192 -17.18 27.39 -12.81
CA TRP A 192 -17.14 25.96 -13.10
C TRP A 192 -18.48 25.27 -12.83
N GLN A 193 -19.18 25.70 -11.80
CA GLN A 193 -20.51 25.18 -11.51
C GLN A 193 -21.51 25.51 -12.63
N LYS A 194 -21.49 26.75 -13.15
CA LYS A 194 -22.34 27.15 -14.28
C LYS A 194 -21.94 26.45 -15.58
N SER A 195 -20.67 26.05 -15.70
CA SER A 195 -20.13 25.34 -16.86
C SER A 195 -20.64 23.90 -16.98
N MET A 196 -21.09 23.27 -15.89
CA MET A 196 -21.54 21.87 -15.86
C MET A 196 -23.04 21.73 -16.15
N ILE A 197 -23.42 20.72 -16.93
CA ILE A 197 -24.83 20.43 -17.27
C ILE A 197 -25.54 19.72 -16.12
N ASP A 198 -24.87 18.76 -15.48
CA ASP A 198 -25.39 18.03 -14.34
C ASP A 198 -24.36 17.89 -13.20
N GLN A 199 -24.84 18.04 -11.97
CA GLN A 199 -24.07 17.91 -10.74
C GLN A 199 -23.64 16.45 -10.46
N PHE A 200 -24.28 15.45 -11.07
CA PHE A 200 -23.87 14.04 -10.94
C PHE A 200 -22.55 13.71 -11.61
N ASP A 201 -22.11 14.58 -12.51
CA ASP A 201 -20.86 14.39 -13.24
C ASP A 201 -19.65 15.03 -12.56
N ASN A 202 -19.88 15.75 -11.45
CA ASN A 202 -18.83 16.34 -10.63
C ASN A 202 -17.74 15.32 -10.23
N PRO A 203 -18.05 14.10 -9.75
CA PRO A 203 -17.01 13.13 -9.35
C PRO A 203 -16.11 12.71 -10.52
N LEU A 204 -16.64 12.63 -11.74
CA LEU A 204 -15.85 12.32 -12.93
C LEU A 204 -14.91 13.47 -13.29
N MET A 205 -15.38 14.72 -13.18
CA MET A 205 -14.55 15.91 -13.36
C MET A 205 -13.44 16.03 -12.30
N HIS A 206 -13.71 15.61 -11.06
CA HIS A 206 -12.68 15.55 -10.02
C HIS A 206 -11.63 14.47 -10.32
N LEU A 207 -12.04 13.32 -10.86
CA LEU A 207 -11.07 12.32 -11.36
C LEU A 207 -10.23 12.84 -12.52
N LEU A 208 -10.81 13.64 -13.42
CA LEU A 208 -10.07 14.27 -14.51
C LEU A 208 -9.03 15.27 -13.96
N GLY A 209 -9.42 16.10 -13.00
CA GLY A 209 -8.51 17.01 -12.30
C GLY A 209 -7.38 16.28 -11.58
N TYR A 210 -7.70 15.18 -10.89
CA TYR A 210 -6.72 14.33 -10.24
C TYR A 210 -5.78 13.66 -11.25
N TYR A 211 -6.29 13.16 -12.37
CA TYR A 211 -5.45 12.59 -13.43
C TYR A 211 -4.45 13.63 -13.96
N HIS A 212 -4.90 14.86 -14.19
CA HIS A 212 -4.02 15.94 -14.63
C HIS A 212 -2.93 16.28 -13.58
N GLN A 213 -3.21 16.14 -12.28
CA GLN A 213 -2.17 16.29 -11.24
C GLN A 213 -1.12 15.16 -11.29
N LEU A 214 -1.56 13.94 -11.62
CA LEU A 214 -0.66 12.78 -11.74
C LEU A 214 0.15 12.80 -13.04
N ASP A 215 -0.43 13.30 -14.13
CA ASP A 215 0.21 13.48 -15.43
C ASP A 215 -0.09 14.88 -15.99
N PRO A 216 0.73 15.88 -15.66
CA PRO A 216 0.57 17.24 -16.18
C PRO A 216 0.79 17.38 -17.69
N THR A 217 1.26 16.31 -18.36
CA THR A 217 1.45 16.31 -19.81
C THR A 217 0.22 15.84 -20.58
N PHE A 218 -0.76 15.26 -19.88
CA PHE A 218 -2.03 14.84 -20.44
C PHE A 218 -2.85 16.05 -20.91
N SER A 219 -3.50 15.94 -22.06
CA SER A 219 -4.44 16.92 -22.57
C SER A 219 -5.68 16.25 -23.14
N VAL A 220 -6.86 16.67 -22.70
CA VAL A 220 -8.14 16.22 -23.28
C VAL A 220 -8.33 16.64 -24.74
N ALA A 221 -7.62 17.68 -25.19
CA ALA A 221 -7.66 18.15 -26.58
C ALA A 221 -6.71 17.37 -27.50
N ALA A 222 -5.68 16.75 -26.93
CA ALA A 222 -4.68 15.96 -27.63
C ALA A 222 -4.28 14.73 -26.78
N PRO A 223 -5.19 13.76 -26.62
CA PRO A 223 -4.94 12.57 -25.81
C PRO A 223 -3.74 11.80 -26.36
N ALA A 224 -2.73 11.60 -25.53
CA ALA A 224 -1.61 10.72 -25.81
C ALA A 224 -1.53 9.67 -24.69
N PRO A 225 -1.36 8.38 -25.03
CA PRO A 225 -1.19 7.36 -24.01
C PRO A 225 0.05 7.66 -23.17
N THR A 226 -0.11 7.70 -21.86
CA THR A 226 1.01 7.89 -20.94
C THR A 226 1.85 6.61 -20.97
N PRO A 227 3.15 6.67 -21.30
CA PRO A 227 4.00 5.49 -21.23
C PRO A 227 4.24 5.11 -19.76
N VAL A 228 3.44 4.20 -19.22
CA VAL A 228 3.67 3.63 -17.89
C VAL A 228 4.63 2.47 -18.01
N THR A 229 5.76 2.56 -17.29
CA THR A 229 6.70 1.43 -17.22
C THR A 229 6.10 0.36 -16.32
N PRO A 230 5.91 -0.89 -16.80
CA PRO A 230 5.41 -1.96 -15.96
C PRO A 230 6.35 -2.21 -14.78
N ASP A 231 5.80 -2.32 -13.56
CA ASP A 231 6.59 -2.67 -12.39
C ASP A 231 6.97 -4.16 -12.48
N ILE A 232 8.22 -4.44 -12.84
CA ILE A 232 8.72 -5.81 -12.94
C ILE A 232 8.96 -6.33 -11.52
N ARG A 233 8.08 -7.22 -11.08
CA ARG A 233 8.19 -7.90 -9.79
C ARG A 233 9.21 -9.01 -9.88
N THR A 234 10.20 -8.98 -9.01
CA THR A 234 11.10 -10.11 -8.81
C THR A 234 10.56 -10.96 -7.66
N ILE A 235 10.11 -12.17 -7.97
CA ILE A 235 9.62 -13.14 -7.00
C ILE A 235 10.80 -14.00 -6.55
N HIS A 236 10.89 -14.26 -5.25
CA HIS A 236 11.91 -15.07 -4.63
C HIS A 236 11.28 -16.17 -3.78
N GLU A 237 11.91 -17.35 -3.75
CA GLU A 237 11.60 -18.38 -2.77
C GLU A 237 12.20 -18.00 -1.41
N VAL A 238 11.36 -17.93 -0.38
CA VAL A 238 11.74 -17.51 0.97
C VAL A 238 11.17 -18.49 1.99
N VAL A 239 11.93 -18.79 3.04
CA VAL A 239 11.43 -19.48 4.23
C VAL A 239 11.45 -18.49 5.39
N LEU A 240 10.26 -18.13 5.87
CA LEU A 240 10.09 -17.32 7.07
C LEU A 240 9.95 -18.25 8.27
N THR A 241 10.80 -18.10 9.26
CA THR A 241 10.82 -18.98 10.45
C THR A 241 10.45 -18.19 11.69
N GLY A 242 9.88 -18.88 12.67
CA GLY A 242 9.43 -18.23 13.90
C GLY A 242 7.97 -17.83 13.84
N SER A 243 7.43 -17.47 14.99
CA SER A 243 6.04 -17.07 15.17
C SER A 243 5.95 -15.54 15.20
N PRO A 244 4.90 -14.94 14.63
CA PRO A 244 4.73 -13.50 14.66
C PRO A 244 4.76 -12.98 16.10
N ILE A 245 5.52 -11.91 16.31
CA ILE A 245 5.62 -11.16 17.57
C ILE A 245 4.36 -10.31 17.73
N LEU A 246 4.03 -9.61 16.64
CA LEU A 246 2.91 -8.68 16.55
C LEU A 246 2.32 -8.74 15.15
N THR A 247 1.01 -8.49 15.11
CA THR A 247 0.23 -8.37 13.89
C THR A 247 -0.54 -7.06 13.95
N MET A 248 -0.41 -6.23 12.93
CA MET A 248 -1.29 -5.08 12.71
C MET A 248 -2.05 -5.26 11.41
N ARG A 249 -3.28 -4.76 11.41
CA ARG A 249 -4.18 -4.78 10.26
C ARG A 249 -4.61 -3.36 9.96
N SER A 250 -4.64 -3.02 8.69
CA SER A 250 -5.14 -1.73 8.23
C SER A 250 -5.95 -1.89 6.96
N ASP A 251 -6.98 -1.06 6.86
CA ASP A 251 -7.76 -0.85 5.64
C ASP A 251 -7.46 0.53 5.02
N ALA A 252 -6.41 1.21 5.50
CA ALA A 252 -6.05 2.58 5.15
C ALA A 252 -4.54 2.73 4.88
N LEU A 253 -4.21 3.76 4.10
CA LEU A 253 -2.84 4.11 3.70
C LEU A 253 -2.67 5.62 3.78
N ASN A 254 -1.45 6.05 4.10
CA ASN A 254 -1.06 7.46 4.07
C ASN A 254 -0.70 7.90 2.65
N VAL A 255 -1.58 7.63 1.69
CA VAL A 255 -1.49 8.12 0.31
C VAL A 255 -2.84 8.74 -0.03
N ASP A 256 -2.82 9.98 -0.54
CA ASP A 256 -4.06 10.66 -0.88
C ASP A 256 -4.70 10.04 -2.13
N ILE A 257 -5.76 9.26 -1.88
CA ILE A 257 -6.66 8.68 -2.87
C ILE A 257 -8.09 9.24 -2.72
N SER A 258 -8.23 10.39 -2.04
CA SER A 258 -9.54 11.00 -1.75
C SER A 258 -10.41 11.22 -3.00
N PRO A 259 -9.88 11.63 -4.17
CA PRO A 259 -10.69 11.77 -5.38
C PRO A 259 -11.26 10.45 -5.88
N ILE A 260 -10.52 9.35 -5.70
CA ILE A 260 -10.99 8.02 -6.08
C ILE A 260 -12.04 7.54 -5.09
N ASP A 261 -11.80 7.67 -3.79
CA ASP A 261 -12.77 7.29 -2.77
C ASP A 261 -14.08 8.05 -2.94
N LEU A 262 -14.02 9.34 -3.28
CA LEU A 262 -15.15 10.17 -3.64
C LEU A 262 -15.91 9.60 -4.84
N PHE A 263 -15.22 9.37 -5.96
CA PHE A 263 -15.83 8.75 -7.13
C PHE A 263 -16.50 7.42 -6.77
N MET A 264 -15.82 6.55 -6.03
CA MET A 264 -16.34 5.26 -5.62
C MET A 264 -17.56 5.35 -4.68
N LYS A 265 -17.63 6.36 -3.80
CA LYS A 265 -18.78 6.60 -2.90
C LYS A 265 -20.01 7.10 -3.63
N THR A 266 -19.82 7.84 -4.73
CA THR A 266 -20.91 8.45 -5.54
C THR A 266 -21.50 7.47 -6.55
N GLN A 267 -20.78 6.40 -6.89
CA GLN A 267 -21.34 5.35 -7.73
C GLN A 267 -22.43 4.58 -6.95
N PRO A 268 -23.59 4.31 -7.56
CA PRO A 268 -24.61 3.47 -6.94
C PRO A 268 -23.93 2.14 -6.57
N VAL A 269 -24.07 1.73 -5.31
CA VAL A 269 -23.45 0.48 -4.82
C VAL A 269 -23.97 -0.64 -5.71
N ALA A 270 -23.14 -1.06 -6.66
CA ALA A 270 -23.32 -2.34 -7.30
C ALA A 270 -23.34 -3.33 -6.15
N THR A 271 -24.50 -3.91 -5.87
CA THR A 271 -24.63 -4.93 -4.84
C THR A 271 -23.55 -5.98 -5.12
N PRO A 272 -22.85 -6.53 -4.11
CA PRO A 272 -21.82 -7.55 -4.34
C PRO A 272 -22.32 -8.73 -5.19
N SER A 273 -23.63 -9.01 -5.17
CA SER A 273 -24.30 -10.01 -6.01
C SER A 273 -24.37 -9.65 -7.51
N MET A 274 -24.20 -8.39 -7.91
CA MET A 274 -24.11 -7.96 -9.32
C MET A 274 -22.68 -8.00 -9.87
N LEU A 275 -21.65 -7.94 -9.03
CA LEU A 275 -20.26 -8.10 -9.44
C LEU A 275 -19.86 -9.57 -9.60
N LEU A 276 -20.53 -10.49 -8.89
CA LEU A 276 -20.22 -11.92 -8.89
C LEU A 276 -20.91 -12.73 -10.01
N ASN A 277 -21.98 -12.21 -10.64
CA ASN A 277 -22.73 -12.95 -11.68
C ASN A 277 -22.44 -12.52 -13.13
N GLU A 278 -21.65 -11.48 -13.37
CA GLU A 278 -21.21 -11.08 -14.72
C GLU A 278 -19.84 -11.66 -15.07
N ARG A 279 -19.67 -12.99 -14.91
CA ARG A 279 -18.68 -13.68 -15.74
C ARG A 279 -19.19 -13.60 -17.18
N ASN A 280 -18.55 -12.75 -18.01
CA ASN A 280 -18.63 -12.73 -19.49
C ASN A 280 -19.61 -11.75 -20.18
N LYS A 281 -19.99 -10.61 -19.59
CA LYS A 281 -20.31 -9.45 -20.43
C LYS A 281 -19.16 -8.47 -20.32
N GLU A 282 -18.44 -8.28 -21.42
CA GLU A 282 -17.40 -7.25 -21.53
C GLU A 282 -18.06 -5.91 -21.20
N ILE A 283 -17.82 -5.41 -19.99
CA ILE A 283 -18.24 -4.08 -19.61
C ILE A 283 -17.49 -3.12 -20.55
N PRO A 284 -18.19 -2.26 -21.30
CA PRO A 284 -17.54 -1.39 -22.26
C PRO A 284 -16.47 -0.52 -21.59
N PRO A 285 -15.26 -0.41 -22.18
CA PRO A 285 -14.13 0.31 -21.58
C PRO A 285 -14.37 1.82 -21.42
N ASP A 286 -15.38 2.35 -22.10
CA ASP A 286 -15.87 3.74 -22.03
C ASP A 286 -16.92 3.95 -20.91
N SER A 287 -17.33 2.92 -20.19
CA SER A 287 -18.36 3.03 -19.16
C SER A 287 -17.80 3.36 -17.77
N VAL A 288 -18.58 4.13 -16.99
CA VAL A 288 -18.27 4.44 -15.58
C VAL A 288 -18.16 3.17 -14.71
N LYS A 289 -18.89 2.10 -15.05
CA LYS A 289 -18.80 0.79 -14.40
C LYS A 289 -17.45 0.12 -14.63
N TYR A 290 -16.90 0.24 -15.84
CA TYR A 290 -15.54 -0.22 -16.14
C TYR A 290 -14.52 0.54 -15.31
N LEU A 291 -14.60 1.88 -15.31
CA LEU A 291 -13.70 2.74 -14.54
C LEU A 291 -13.72 2.39 -13.05
N TYR A 292 -14.91 2.20 -12.46
CA TYR A 292 -15.05 1.77 -11.06
C TYR A 292 -14.33 0.44 -10.79
N GLY A 293 -14.57 -0.58 -11.63
CA GLY A 293 -13.95 -1.89 -11.47
C GLY A 293 -12.43 -1.86 -11.66
N ALA A 294 -11.94 -1.06 -12.61
CA ALA A 294 -10.52 -0.89 -12.87
C ALA A 294 -9.81 -0.14 -11.73
N LEU A 295 -10.39 0.98 -11.25
CA LEU A 295 -9.87 1.71 -10.08
C LEU A 295 -9.90 0.85 -8.82
N ASN A 296 -10.97 0.09 -8.58
CA ASN A 296 -11.04 -0.80 -7.42
C ASN A 296 -9.86 -1.78 -7.38
N LYS A 297 -9.48 -2.36 -8.53
CA LYS A 297 -8.35 -3.28 -8.65
C LYS A 297 -6.98 -2.63 -8.43
N ALA A 298 -6.87 -1.31 -8.69
CA ALA A 298 -5.64 -0.56 -8.55
C ALA A 298 -5.36 -0.09 -7.11
N ILE A 299 -6.36 -0.13 -6.23
CA ILE A 299 -6.24 0.36 -4.84
C ILE A 299 -5.91 -0.78 -3.88
N LEU A 300 -5.00 -0.52 -2.96
CA LEU A 300 -4.71 -1.40 -1.83
C LEU A 300 -5.82 -1.23 -0.78
N ARG A 301 -6.60 -2.30 -0.58
CA ARG A 301 -7.78 -2.31 0.30
C ARG A 301 -7.45 -2.69 1.73
N LYS A 302 -6.59 -3.70 1.89
CA LYS A 302 -6.25 -4.25 3.21
C LYS A 302 -4.80 -4.61 3.26
N SER A 303 -4.21 -4.42 4.42
CA SER A 303 -2.84 -4.84 4.71
C SER A 303 -2.79 -5.51 6.06
N GLU A 304 -2.13 -6.67 6.12
CA GLU A 304 -1.77 -7.36 7.34
C GLU A 304 -0.25 -7.39 7.45
N VAL A 305 0.27 -6.73 8.48
CA VAL A 305 1.71 -6.62 8.75
C VAL A 305 2.04 -7.46 9.96
N GLU A 306 2.97 -8.38 9.79
CA GLU A 306 3.42 -9.31 10.82
C GLU A 306 4.92 -9.13 11.06
N LEU A 307 5.31 -8.85 12.30
CA LEU A 307 6.71 -8.73 12.70
C LEU A 307 7.23 -10.08 13.21
N TYR A 308 8.36 -10.54 12.70
CA TYR A 308 9.01 -11.79 13.08
C TYR A 308 10.41 -11.53 13.62
N LEU A 309 10.80 -12.31 14.64
CA LEU A 309 12.19 -12.49 15.04
C LEU A 309 12.63 -13.88 14.59
N ASN A 310 13.55 -13.94 13.63
CA ASN A 310 14.03 -15.21 13.11
C ASN A 310 15.12 -15.82 14.02
N PRO A 311 15.43 -17.12 13.89
CA PRO A 311 16.46 -17.81 14.68
C PRO A 311 17.88 -17.22 14.54
N ASP A 312 18.14 -16.47 13.48
CA ASP A 312 19.38 -15.71 13.26
C ASP A 312 19.40 -14.36 13.98
N MET A 313 18.41 -14.11 14.85
CA MET A 313 18.20 -12.87 15.61
C MET A 313 17.96 -11.65 14.71
N GLN A 314 17.50 -11.86 13.48
CA GLN A 314 17.11 -10.78 12.58
C GLN A 314 15.60 -10.57 12.58
N TYR A 315 15.21 -9.30 12.66
CA TYR A 315 13.82 -8.91 12.46
C TYR A 315 13.48 -8.93 10.98
N ARG A 316 12.33 -9.52 10.66
CA ARG A 316 11.74 -9.49 9.33
C ARG A 316 10.28 -9.09 9.46
N VAL A 317 9.77 -8.40 8.46
CA VAL A 317 8.35 -8.07 8.39
C VAL A 317 7.76 -8.78 7.18
N LYS A 318 6.63 -9.45 7.39
CA LYS A 318 5.79 -9.96 6.33
C LYS A 318 4.60 -9.04 6.19
N ILE A 319 4.34 -8.58 4.97
CA ILE A 319 3.20 -7.75 4.63
C ILE A 319 2.36 -8.53 3.64
N THR A 320 1.11 -8.78 4.01
CA THR A 320 0.10 -9.35 3.12
C THR A 320 -0.81 -8.22 2.67
N GLU A 321 -0.84 -7.96 1.37
CA GLU A 321 -1.56 -6.87 0.75
C GLU A 321 -2.73 -7.42 -0.05
N THR A 322 -3.93 -6.88 0.14
CA THR A 322 -5.11 -7.18 -0.66
C THR A 322 -5.44 -5.98 -1.55
N TRP A 323 -5.26 -6.14 -2.86
CA TRP A 323 -5.54 -5.13 -3.87
C TRP A 323 -6.89 -5.42 -4.54
N GLY A 324 -7.79 -4.44 -4.56
CA GLY A 324 -9.18 -4.63 -4.96
C GLY A 324 -9.87 -5.76 -4.19
N ASP A 325 -10.67 -6.55 -4.89
CA ASP A 325 -11.53 -7.55 -4.25
C ASP A 325 -10.80 -8.87 -3.93
N ASP A 326 -9.84 -9.29 -4.76
CA ASP A 326 -9.29 -10.67 -4.68
C ASP A 326 -7.77 -10.77 -4.90
N ASN A 327 -7.05 -9.69 -5.23
CA ASN A 327 -5.62 -9.80 -5.55
C ASN A 327 -4.75 -9.71 -4.29
N VAL A 328 -4.36 -10.87 -3.77
CA VAL A 328 -3.49 -10.95 -2.60
C VAL A 328 -2.02 -11.07 -3.03
N SER A 329 -1.18 -10.13 -2.60
CA SER A 329 0.28 -10.21 -2.73
C SER A 329 0.94 -10.25 -1.35
N THR A 330 2.07 -10.94 -1.26
CA THR A 330 2.91 -10.93 -0.06
C THR A 330 4.24 -10.25 -0.38
N VAL A 331 4.78 -9.53 0.60
CA VAL A 331 6.09 -8.89 0.55
C VAL A 331 6.84 -9.18 1.86
N ILE A 332 8.12 -9.50 1.76
CA ILE A 332 9.01 -9.69 2.92
C ILE A 332 10.02 -8.55 2.97
N ILE A 333 10.04 -7.81 4.08
CA ILE A 333 11.10 -6.87 4.40
C ILE A 333 12.17 -7.61 5.20
N ARG A 334 13.35 -7.80 4.58
CA ARG A 334 14.37 -8.74 5.08
C ARG A 334 15.30 -8.15 6.14
N ARG A 335 15.63 -6.86 6.08
CA ARG A 335 16.68 -6.26 6.91
C ARG A 335 16.13 -5.14 7.77
N LEU A 336 15.69 -5.50 8.97
CA LEU A 336 15.29 -4.52 9.99
C LEU A 336 16.35 -4.46 11.10
N PRO A 337 17.10 -3.35 11.20
CA PRO A 337 18.08 -3.17 12.27
C PRO A 337 17.40 -3.21 13.65
N ALA A 338 17.91 -4.07 14.53
CA ALA A 338 17.34 -4.33 15.85
C ALA A 338 17.37 -3.09 16.77
N ASP A 339 18.38 -2.24 16.61
CA ASP A 339 18.54 -0.97 17.33
C ASP A 339 17.51 0.09 16.92
N ARG A 340 16.90 -0.04 15.74
CA ARG A 340 15.86 0.88 15.23
C ARG A 340 14.51 0.21 15.07
N ILE A 341 14.29 -0.97 15.66
CA ILE A 341 13.08 -1.76 15.42
C ILE A 341 11.78 -1.04 15.81
N VAL A 342 11.84 -0.23 16.87
CA VAL A 342 10.69 0.59 17.31
C VAL A 342 10.40 1.69 16.29
N GLU A 343 11.41 2.43 15.84
CA GLU A 343 11.26 3.47 14.82
C GLU A 343 10.71 2.90 13.50
N ASN A 344 11.29 1.79 13.06
CA ASN A 344 10.88 1.05 11.87
C ASN A 344 9.40 0.62 11.95
N TYR A 345 8.99 0.04 13.08
CA TYR A 345 7.61 -0.38 13.26
C TYR A 345 6.64 0.82 13.30
N THR A 346 7.03 1.92 13.94
CA THR A 346 6.25 3.17 13.94
C THR A 346 6.08 3.75 12.54
N GLN A 347 7.13 3.74 11.70
CA GLN A 347 7.00 4.18 10.30
C GLN A 347 5.97 3.37 9.52
N LEU A 348 5.91 2.05 9.74
CA LEU A 348 4.87 1.21 9.14
C LEU A 348 3.48 1.55 9.69
N GLN A 349 3.35 1.82 11.00
CA GLN A 349 2.08 2.25 11.58
C GLN A 349 1.58 3.57 10.99
N GLU A 350 2.47 4.55 10.82
CA GLU A 350 2.16 5.84 10.18
C GLU A 350 1.76 5.63 8.72
N PHE A 351 2.51 4.83 7.97
CA PHE A 351 2.19 4.53 6.57
C PHE A 351 0.83 3.86 6.41
N PHE A 352 0.48 2.94 7.30
CA PHE A 352 -0.81 2.26 7.28
C PHE A 352 -1.90 2.99 8.09
N LEU A 353 -1.66 4.21 8.59
CA LEU A 353 -2.60 4.98 9.41
C LEU A 353 -3.17 4.19 10.61
N VAL A 354 -2.40 3.25 11.16
CA VAL A 354 -2.78 2.46 12.33
C VAL A 354 -2.45 3.26 13.58
N SER A 355 -3.36 3.22 14.57
CA SER A 355 -3.10 3.84 15.87
C SER A 355 -1.77 3.36 16.44
N ILE A 356 -0.88 4.31 16.75
CA ILE A 356 0.46 4.01 17.25
C ILE A 356 0.30 3.27 18.58
N SER A 357 0.66 1.99 18.58
CA SER A 357 0.75 1.20 19.82
C SER A 357 1.72 1.87 20.76
N LYS A 358 1.44 1.87 22.07
CA LYS A 358 2.40 2.42 23.04
C LYS A 358 3.73 1.70 22.85
N ALA A 359 4.82 2.44 22.75
CA ALA A 359 6.15 1.85 22.55
C ALA A 359 6.49 0.78 23.59
N THR A 360 5.89 0.85 24.78
CA THR A 360 5.96 -0.18 25.82
C THR A 360 5.42 -1.53 25.37
N ASP A 361 4.30 -1.57 24.66
CA ASP A 361 3.61 -2.81 24.30
C ASP A 361 4.42 -3.57 23.25
N LEU A 362 4.96 -2.84 22.26
CA LEU A 362 5.92 -3.37 21.29
C LEU A 362 7.17 -3.93 21.97
N LYS A 363 7.73 -3.17 22.91
CA LYS A 363 8.93 -3.62 23.66
C LYS A 363 8.62 -4.88 24.49
N THR A 364 7.48 -4.94 25.16
CA THR A 364 7.05 -6.12 25.92
C THR A 364 6.91 -7.35 25.02
N ALA A 365 6.20 -7.23 23.90
CA ALA A 365 6.03 -8.34 22.97
C ALA A 365 7.37 -8.84 22.40
N ILE A 366 8.29 -7.92 22.10
CA ILE A 366 9.65 -8.28 21.66
C ILE A 366 10.42 -9.01 22.79
N ALA A 367 10.35 -8.52 24.03
CA ALA A 367 11.02 -9.14 25.18
C ALA A 367 10.49 -10.56 25.45
N GLU A 368 9.18 -10.77 25.38
CA GLU A 368 8.54 -12.08 25.56
C GLU A 368 9.02 -13.12 24.55
N ARG A 369 9.43 -12.68 23.36
CA ARG A 369 10.00 -13.53 22.30
C ARG A 369 11.53 -13.58 22.31
N GLY A 370 12.17 -13.05 23.36
CA GLY A 370 13.63 -13.07 23.53
C GLY A 370 14.38 -12.13 22.57
N GLY A 371 13.70 -11.15 21.99
CA GLY A 371 14.29 -10.19 21.07
C GLY A 371 15.12 -9.12 21.75
N PHE A 372 15.98 -8.48 20.96
CA PHE A 372 16.82 -7.39 21.44
C PHE A 372 16.01 -6.10 21.62
N LEU A 373 16.18 -5.44 22.76
CA LEU A 373 15.58 -4.14 23.05
C LEU A 373 16.66 -3.07 23.24
N PRO A 374 16.70 -2.02 22.40
CA PRO A 374 17.64 -0.93 22.58
C PRO A 374 17.32 -0.12 23.85
N GLY A 375 18.36 0.21 24.62
CA GLY A 375 18.28 1.11 25.77
C GLY A 375 17.66 0.53 27.05
N VAL A 376 17.50 -0.79 27.15
CA VAL A 376 16.91 -1.45 28.33
C VAL A 376 18.01 -2.13 29.16
N THR A 377 17.97 -1.91 30.48
CA THR A 377 18.84 -2.61 31.44
C THR A 377 18.30 -4.01 31.71
N LEU A 378 19.13 -5.04 31.49
CA LEU A 378 18.83 -6.40 31.90
C LEU A 378 19.14 -6.56 33.39
N LEU A 379 18.17 -7.03 34.17
CA LEU A 379 18.30 -7.29 35.61
C LEU A 379 18.63 -8.76 35.89
#